data_AF-A0A3N2BGW3-F1
#
_entry.id   AF-A0A3N2BGW3-F1
#
_cell.length_a   1.000
_cell.length_b   1.000
_cell.length_c   1.000
_cell.angle_alpha   90.00
_cell.angle_beta   90.00
_cell.angle_gamma   90.00
#
_symmetry.space_group_name_H-M   'P 1'
#
loop_
_entity.id
_entity.type
_entity.pdbx_description
1 polymer ?
#
loop_
_entity_poly.entity_id
_entity_poly.type
_entity_poly.pdbx_seq_one_letter_code
_entity_poly.pdbx_strand_id
1 'polypeptide(L)'
;MLGAVWPALGYIAATVWMAVLIHEAGHYLAGLAVGLPARAMRIRLRPAPPHVALRDGEQWLSPEDRAYVPAFVQYRESAPAAWIFIAGGFVAETVAMVGLALATQAVAGLPAIVLLTSTAILLLYLAGDVIGSARSGEPTGDASALWRLSKAGTLTLIAVLLGARALALMMVW
;
A
#
# COMPACT_ATOMS: atom_id res chain seq x y z
N MET A 1 15.19 -13.93 29.04
CA MET A 1 15.21 -13.61 27.59
C MET A 1 13.94 -14.02 26.85
N LEU A 2 13.26 -15.13 27.18
CA LEU A 2 12.01 -15.54 26.51
C LEU A 2 10.81 -14.59 26.72
N GLY A 3 10.76 -13.81 27.81
CA GLY A 3 9.65 -12.90 28.11
C GLY A 3 9.51 -11.68 27.18
N ALA A 4 10.59 -11.27 26.49
CA ALA A 4 10.58 -10.11 25.58
C ALA A 4 10.33 -10.49 24.11
N VAL A 5 10.45 -11.78 23.75
CA VAL A 5 10.32 -12.26 22.37
C VAL A 5 8.85 -12.31 21.92
N TRP A 6 7.94 -12.73 22.81
CA TRP A 6 6.52 -12.83 22.48
C TRP A 6 5.83 -11.49 22.18
N PRO A 7 6.07 -10.42 22.97
CA PRO A 7 5.56 -9.09 22.63
C PRO A 7 6.06 -8.59 21.27
N ALA A 8 7.34 -8.81 20.96
CA ALA A 8 7.92 -8.36 19.69
C ALA A 8 7.26 -9.05 18.48
N LEU A 9 7.06 -10.37 18.53
CA LEU A 9 6.37 -11.10 17.46
C LEU A 9 4.90 -10.65 17.31
N GLY A 10 4.22 -10.38 18.43
CA GLY A 10 2.88 -9.81 18.42
C GLY A 10 2.83 -8.43 17.75
N TYR A 11 3.79 -7.55 18.06
CA TYR A 11 3.88 -6.22 17.43
C TYR A 11 4.22 -6.30 15.95
N ILE A 12 5.11 -7.22 15.54
CA ILE A 12 5.43 -7.46 14.13
C ILE A 12 4.17 -7.90 13.37
N ALA A 13 3.47 -8.92 13.87
CA ALA A 13 2.25 -9.43 13.24
C ALA A 13 1.15 -8.36 13.17
N ALA A 14 0.96 -7.58 14.23
CA ALA A 14 0.02 -6.46 14.25
C ALA A 14 0.41 -5.39 13.22
N THR A 15 1.70 -5.04 13.13
CA THR A 15 2.21 -4.04 12.18
C THR A 15 1.97 -4.50 10.74
N VAL A 16 2.27 -5.76 10.42
CA VAL A 16 2.00 -6.35 9.09
C VAL A 16 0.53 -6.20 8.74
N TRP A 17 -0.36 -6.61 9.65
CA TRP A 17 -1.79 -6.61 9.38
C TRP A 17 -2.36 -5.19 9.24
N MET A 18 -1.91 -4.26 10.10
CA MET A 18 -2.28 -2.85 10.00
C MET A 18 -1.78 -2.21 8.71
N ALA A 19 -0.55 -2.51 8.27
CA ALA A 19 0.00 -1.99 7.02
C ALA A 19 -0.88 -2.38 5.84
N VAL A 20 -1.23 -3.66 5.73
CA VAL A 20 -2.13 -4.16 4.66
C VAL A 20 -3.48 -3.47 4.70
N LEU A 21 -4.12 -3.35 5.87
CA LEU A 21 -5.42 -2.66 5.97
C LEU A 21 -5.34 -1.20 5.54
N ILE A 22 -4.33 -0.49 6.01
CA ILE A 22 -4.18 0.94 5.75
C ILE A 22 -3.84 1.16 4.27
N HIS A 23 -3.06 0.27 3.66
CA HIS A 23 -2.77 0.29 2.24
C HIS A 23 -4.07 0.17 1.42
N GLU A 24 -4.91 -0.82 1.71
CA GLU A 24 -6.21 -0.95 1.01
C GLU A 24 -7.16 0.22 1.28
N ALA A 25 -7.17 0.75 2.50
CA ALA A 25 -7.91 1.96 2.84
C ALA A 25 -7.38 3.17 2.04
N GLY A 26 -6.07 3.24 1.81
CA GLY A 26 -5.42 4.28 1.01
C GLY A 26 -5.90 4.29 -0.43
N HIS A 27 -5.97 3.12 -1.08
CA HIS A 27 -6.57 2.99 -2.41
C HIS A 27 -8.03 3.44 -2.43
N TYR A 28 -8.82 2.99 -1.44
CA TYR A 28 -10.24 3.34 -1.37
C TYR A 28 -10.45 4.85 -1.23
N LEU A 29 -9.72 5.50 -0.31
CA LEU A 29 -9.79 6.94 -0.08
C LEU A 29 -9.28 7.73 -1.28
N ALA A 30 -8.19 7.29 -1.92
CA ALA A 30 -7.70 7.91 -3.15
C ALA A 30 -8.71 7.76 -4.30
N GLY A 31 -9.40 6.62 -4.38
CA GLY A 31 -10.50 6.39 -5.32
C GLY A 31 -11.62 7.41 -5.15
N LEU A 32 -12.06 7.65 -3.91
CA LEU A 32 -13.05 8.68 -3.62
C LEU A 32 -12.54 10.06 -4.05
N ALA A 33 -11.28 10.38 -3.74
CA ALA A 33 -10.67 11.67 -4.05
C ALA A 33 -10.57 11.94 -5.57
N VAL A 34 -10.38 10.90 -6.38
CA VAL A 34 -10.34 11.03 -7.85
C VAL A 34 -11.71 10.87 -8.52
N GLY A 35 -12.78 10.73 -7.73
CA GLY A 35 -14.16 10.77 -8.20
C GLY A 35 -14.83 9.40 -8.40
N LEU A 36 -14.25 8.30 -7.93
CA LEU A 36 -14.95 7.01 -7.95
C LEU A 36 -16.08 7.03 -6.91
N PRO A 37 -17.29 6.58 -7.27
CA PRO A 37 -18.39 6.55 -6.31
C PRO A 37 -18.16 5.43 -5.28
N ALA A 38 -18.44 5.71 -4.00
CA ALA A 38 -18.25 4.76 -2.90
C ALA A 38 -18.96 3.41 -3.13
N ARG A 39 -20.11 3.42 -3.81
CA ARG A 39 -20.88 2.21 -4.16
C ARG A 39 -20.23 1.33 -5.24
N ALA A 40 -19.23 1.84 -5.95
CA ALA A 40 -18.50 1.13 -6.99
C ALA A 40 -17.16 0.57 -6.50
N MET A 41 -16.80 0.80 -5.24
CA MET A 41 -15.56 0.30 -4.63
C MET A 41 -15.88 -0.49 -3.37
N ARG A 42 -15.08 -1.51 -3.09
CA ARG A 42 -15.18 -2.27 -1.85
C ARG A 42 -13.84 -2.86 -1.45
N ILE A 43 -13.39 -2.57 -0.24
CA ILE A 43 -12.24 -3.26 0.34
C ILE A 43 -12.64 -4.73 0.59
N ARG A 44 -11.86 -5.65 0.03
CA ARG A 44 -11.99 -7.09 0.23
C ARG A 44 -10.72 -7.61 0.89
N LEU A 45 -10.88 -8.18 2.08
CA LEU A 45 -9.78 -8.81 2.80
C LEU A 45 -9.65 -10.31 2.47
N ARG A 46 -10.66 -10.88 1.80
CA ARG A 46 -10.72 -12.28 1.37
C ARG A 46 -11.44 -12.42 0.03
N PRO A 47 -11.03 -13.35 -0.85
CA PRO A 47 -9.81 -14.18 -0.75
C PRO A 47 -8.53 -13.33 -0.80
N ALA A 48 -7.42 -13.88 -0.32
CA ALA A 48 -6.13 -13.21 -0.40
C ALA A 48 -5.62 -13.19 -1.86
N PRO A 49 -4.89 -12.14 -2.28
CA PRO A 49 -4.48 -10.98 -1.48
C PRO A 49 -5.62 -9.98 -1.23
N PRO A 50 -5.62 -9.25 -0.09
CA PRO A 50 -6.51 -8.11 0.11
C PRO A 50 -6.39 -7.10 -1.03
N HIS A 51 -7.51 -6.48 -1.40
CA HIS A 51 -7.57 -5.52 -2.49
C HIS A 51 -8.80 -4.62 -2.39
N VAL A 52 -8.79 -3.47 -3.06
CA VAL A 52 -10.00 -2.73 -3.42
C VAL A 52 -10.61 -3.36 -4.68
N ALA A 53 -11.81 -3.90 -4.55
CA ALA A 53 -12.58 -4.41 -5.69
C ALA A 53 -13.40 -3.30 -6.34
N LEU A 54 -13.51 -3.34 -7.67
CA LEU A 54 -14.35 -2.43 -8.46
C LEU A 54 -15.64 -3.11 -8.89
N ARG A 55 -16.74 -2.36 -8.96
CA ARG A 55 -18.04 -2.86 -9.39
C ARG A 55 -18.22 -2.70 -10.90
N ASP A 56 -18.54 -3.80 -11.57
CA ASP A 56 -18.97 -3.86 -12.97
C ASP A 56 -20.30 -4.61 -13.05
N GLY A 57 -21.40 -3.86 -13.24
CA GLY A 57 -22.76 -4.39 -13.09
C GLY A 57 -23.02 -5.00 -11.71
N GLU A 58 -23.29 -6.31 -11.68
CA GLU A 58 -23.51 -7.08 -10.44
C GLU A 58 -22.24 -7.76 -9.91
N GLN A 59 -21.13 -7.67 -10.64
CA GLN A 59 -19.87 -8.32 -10.29
C GLN A 59 -18.93 -7.37 -9.55
N TRP A 60 -18.09 -7.96 -8.71
CA TRP A 60 -17.00 -7.29 -8.02
C TRP A 60 -15.69 -7.85 -8.54
N LEU A 61 -14.93 -7.01 -9.22
CA LEU A 61 -13.69 -7.36 -9.89
C LEU A 61 -12.50 -7.13 -8.95
N SER A 62 -11.61 -8.11 -8.91
CA SER A 62 -10.27 -8.00 -8.33
C SER A 62 -9.30 -7.36 -9.32
N PRO A 63 -8.18 -6.79 -8.87
CA PRO A 63 -7.14 -6.24 -9.76
C PRO A 63 -6.57 -7.24 -10.77
N GLU A 64 -6.69 -8.55 -10.50
CA GLU A 64 -6.23 -9.61 -11.41
C GLU A 64 -7.21 -9.86 -12.58
N ASP A 65 -8.46 -9.39 -12.45
CA ASP A 65 -9.46 -9.54 -13.51
C ASP A 65 -9.14 -8.60 -14.67
N ARG A 66 -9.13 -9.14 -15.90
CA ARG A 66 -8.88 -8.34 -17.12
C ARG A 66 -9.85 -7.16 -17.30
N ALA A 67 -11.04 -7.27 -16.73
CA ALA A 67 -12.07 -6.24 -16.77
C ALA A 67 -11.87 -5.11 -15.74
N TYR A 68 -10.91 -5.25 -14.81
CA TYR A 68 -10.71 -4.28 -13.72
C TYR A 68 -10.35 -2.88 -14.24
N VAL A 69 -9.38 -2.79 -15.16
CA VAL A 69 -8.97 -1.50 -15.76
C VAL A 69 -10.12 -0.89 -16.57
N PRO A 70 -10.82 -1.63 -17.47
CA PRO A 70 -12.04 -1.13 -18.10
C PRO A 70 -13.09 -0.62 -17.10
N ALA A 71 -13.34 -1.33 -16.00
CA ALA A 71 -14.29 -0.91 -14.98
C ALA A 71 -13.86 0.41 -14.29
N PHE A 72 -12.57 0.62 -14.04
CA PHE A 72 -12.06 1.91 -13.56
C PHE A 72 -12.35 3.02 -14.57
N VAL A 73 -12.04 2.77 -15.85
CA VAL A 73 -12.22 3.73 -16.95
C VAL A 73 -13.68 4.13 -17.14
N GLN A 74 -14.64 3.22 -16.90
CA GLN A 74 -16.08 3.55 -16.93
C GLN A 74 -16.44 4.69 -15.97
N TYR A 75 -15.79 4.78 -14.81
CA TYR A 75 -16.00 5.87 -13.86
C TYR A 75 -15.04 7.05 -14.09
N ARG A 76 -13.80 6.77 -14.47
CA ARG A 76 -12.74 7.79 -14.57
C ARG A 76 -11.69 7.46 -15.62
N GLU A 77 -11.87 7.96 -16.84
CA GLU A 77 -10.87 7.91 -17.90
C GLU A 77 -9.78 8.98 -17.71
N SER A 78 -8.82 8.72 -16.81
CA SER A 78 -7.71 9.63 -16.57
C SER A 78 -6.50 8.90 -16.00
N ALA A 79 -5.39 8.90 -16.75
CA ALA A 79 -4.13 8.29 -16.29
C ALA A 79 -3.59 8.92 -14.98
N PRO A 80 -3.64 10.26 -14.78
CA PRO A 80 -3.33 10.85 -13.48
C PRO A 80 -4.23 10.36 -12.34
N ALA A 81 -5.53 10.18 -12.59
CA ALA A 81 -6.46 9.66 -11.58
C ALA A 81 -6.15 8.21 -11.22
N ALA A 82 -5.86 7.36 -12.21
CA ALA A 82 -5.41 5.99 -11.98
C ALA A 82 -4.10 5.95 -11.20
N TRP A 83 -3.16 6.84 -11.52
CA TRP A 83 -1.89 6.95 -10.78
C TRP A 83 -2.14 7.35 -9.32
N ILE A 84 -3.00 8.33 -9.04
CA ILE A 84 -3.34 8.74 -7.67
C ILE A 84 -4.04 7.60 -6.92
N PHE A 85 -4.99 6.91 -7.56
CA PHE A 85 -5.71 5.77 -6.98
C PHE A 85 -4.74 4.67 -6.51
N ILE A 86 -3.77 4.30 -7.36
CA ILE A 86 -2.78 3.27 -7.03
C ILE A 86 -1.75 3.80 -6.01
N ALA A 87 -1.28 5.04 -6.14
CA ALA A 87 -0.33 5.63 -5.20
C ALA A 87 -0.91 5.81 -3.79
N GLY A 88 -2.24 5.92 -3.68
CA GLY A 88 -2.97 6.10 -2.43
C GLY A 88 -2.62 5.09 -1.34
N GLY A 89 -2.46 3.82 -1.70
CA GLY A 89 -2.10 2.77 -0.75
C GLY A 89 -0.75 3.03 -0.09
N PHE A 90 0.28 3.23 -0.90
CA PHE A 90 1.62 3.54 -0.41
C PHE A 90 1.69 4.83 0.42
N VAL A 91 1.01 5.89 -0.01
CA VAL A 91 1.00 7.17 0.71
C VAL A 91 0.32 7.02 2.07
N ALA A 92 -0.87 6.43 2.11
CA ALA A 92 -1.63 6.25 3.35
C ALA A 92 -0.86 5.37 4.35
N GLU A 93 -0.31 4.24 3.89
CA GLU A 93 0.50 3.35 4.74
C GLU A 93 1.71 4.09 5.32
N THR A 94 2.44 4.84 4.48
CA THR A 94 3.62 5.58 4.92
C THR A 94 3.28 6.61 6.00
N VAL A 95 2.26 7.43 5.76
CA VAL A 95 1.82 8.46 6.71
C VAL A 95 1.39 7.82 8.02
N ALA A 96 0.61 6.73 7.96
CA ALA A 96 0.12 6.06 9.15
C ALA A 96 1.25 5.38 9.94
N MET A 97 2.18 4.68 9.29
CA MET A 97 3.27 3.97 9.98
C MET A 97 4.29 4.93 10.59
N VAL A 98 4.63 6.01 9.88
CA VAL A 98 5.47 7.07 10.42
C VAL A 98 4.76 7.76 11.59
N GLY A 99 3.50 8.14 11.41
CA GLY A 99 2.70 8.77 12.47
C GLY A 99 2.57 7.88 13.72
N LEU A 100 2.31 6.59 13.54
CA LEU A 100 2.22 5.62 14.63
C LEU A 100 3.54 5.52 15.40
N ALA A 101 4.66 5.38 14.69
CA ALA A 101 5.97 5.29 15.33
C ALA A 101 6.33 6.55 16.14
N LEU A 102 6.01 7.73 15.61
CA LEU A 102 6.18 9.00 16.31
C LEU A 102 5.22 9.15 17.51
N ALA A 103 4.02 8.58 17.44
CA ALA A 103 3.06 8.60 18.55
C ALA A 103 3.44 7.62 19.68
N THR A 104 4.19 6.57 19.38
CA THR A 104 4.54 5.50 20.34
C THR A 104 5.91 5.64 21.01
N GLN A 105 6.53 6.84 20.99
CA GLN A 105 7.89 7.07 21.53
C GLN A 105 8.07 6.63 22.99
N ALA A 106 7.01 6.72 23.79
CA ALA A 106 7.05 6.33 25.20
C ALA A 106 7.11 4.80 25.43
N VAL A 107 6.90 4.00 24.38
CA VAL A 107 6.91 2.53 24.47
C VAL A 107 8.22 2.00 23.90
N ALA A 108 9.13 1.60 24.80
CA ALA A 108 10.49 1.18 24.43
C ALA A 108 10.51 0.15 23.29
N GLY A 109 11.23 0.47 22.21
CA GLY A 109 11.42 -0.39 21.04
C GLY A 109 10.24 -0.49 20.06
N LEU A 110 9.03 -0.10 20.46
CA LEU A 110 7.85 -0.18 19.58
C LEU A 110 7.96 0.71 18.32
N PRO A 111 8.42 1.97 18.39
CA PRO A 111 8.62 2.80 17.20
C PRO A 111 9.55 2.16 16.16
N ALA A 112 10.67 1.60 16.62
CA ALA A 112 11.63 0.93 15.76
C ALA A 112 11.03 -0.34 15.14
N ILE A 113 10.30 -1.15 15.92
CA ILE A 113 9.60 -2.34 15.40
C ILE A 113 8.60 -1.96 14.30
N VAL A 114 7.76 -0.92 14.52
CA VAL A 114 6.77 -0.45 13.53
C VAL A 114 7.45 -0.01 12.24
N LEU A 115 8.46 0.85 12.33
CA LEU A 115 9.15 1.37 11.15
C LEU A 115 9.97 0.31 10.42
N LEU A 116 10.76 -0.49 11.13
CA LEU A 116 11.58 -1.53 10.50
C LEU A 116 10.72 -2.61 9.85
N THR A 117 9.65 -3.05 10.53
CA THR A 117 8.74 -4.08 9.99
C THR A 117 8.02 -3.56 8.75
N SER A 118 7.38 -2.38 8.84
CA SER A 118 6.67 -1.79 7.70
C SER A 118 7.61 -1.50 6.51
N THR A 119 8.82 -1.00 6.77
CA THR A 119 9.84 -0.77 5.74
C THR A 119 10.29 -2.07 5.08
N ALA A 120 10.55 -3.12 5.87
CA ALA A 120 10.94 -4.42 5.33
C ALA A 120 9.85 -4.99 4.41
N ILE A 121 8.57 -4.90 4.81
CA ILE A 121 7.44 -5.34 3.99
C ILE A 121 7.36 -4.55 2.69
N LEU A 122 7.46 -3.22 2.75
CA LEU A 122 7.47 -2.37 1.55
C LEU A 122 8.61 -2.78 0.60
N LEU A 123 9.83 -2.97 1.10
CA LEU A 123 10.97 -3.37 0.27
C LEU A 123 10.78 -4.76 -0.34
N LEU A 124 10.25 -5.71 0.42
CA LEU A 124 9.93 -7.05 -0.08
C LEU A 124 8.83 -7.00 -1.15
N TYR A 125 7.80 -6.18 -0.94
CA TYR A 125 6.74 -5.95 -1.91
C TYR A 125 7.31 -5.35 -3.20
N LEU A 126 8.11 -4.27 -3.11
CA LEU A 126 8.73 -3.63 -4.27
C LEU A 126 9.64 -4.59 -5.04
N ALA A 127 10.45 -5.38 -4.33
CA ALA A 127 11.30 -6.39 -4.95
C ALA A 127 10.48 -7.48 -5.65
N GLY A 128 9.45 -7.98 -4.97
CA GLY A 128 8.53 -8.98 -5.51
C GLY A 128 7.80 -8.49 -6.76
N ASP A 129 7.28 -7.26 -6.74
CA ASP A 129 6.58 -6.63 -7.85
C ASP A 129 7.51 -6.39 -9.05
N VAL A 130 8.73 -5.88 -8.82
CA VAL A 130 9.73 -5.71 -9.89
C VAL A 130 10.11 -7.04 -10.53
N ILE A 131 10.38 -8.08 -9.72
CA ILE A 131 10.75 -9.40 -10.23
C ILE A 131 9.58 -10.05 -10.98
N GLY A 132 8.38 -9.98 -10.41
CA GLY A 132 7.15 -10.52 -11.02
C GLY A 132 6.86 -9.86 -12.36
N SER A 133 6.97 -8.54 -12.41
CA SER A 133 6.70 -7.77 -13.62
C SER A 133 7.75 -7.98 -14.70
N ALA A 134 9.03 -8.08 -14.32
CA ALA A 134 10.10 -8.39 -15.25
C ALA A 134 9.95 -9.80 -15.87
N ARG A 135 9.40 -10.76 -15.13
CA ARG A 135 9.17 -12.13 -15.61
C ARG A 135 7.93 -12.29 -16.48
N SER A 136 6.83 -11.61 -16.13
CA SER A 136 5.57 -11.73 -16.85
C SER A 136 5.46 -10.78 -18.05
N GLY A 137 6.23 -9.69 -18.05
CA GLY A 137 6.07 -8.59 -19.00
C GLY A 137 4.91 -7.66 -18.66
N GLU A 138 4.09 -7.99 -17.66
CA GLU A 138 2.90 -7.26 -17.21
C GLU A 138 3.05 -6.74 -15.77
N PRO A 139 2.29 -5.72 -15.34
CA PRO A 139 2.34 -5.26 -13.96
C PRO A 139 1.77 -6.32 -13.04
N THR A 140 2.52 -6.68 -12.01
CA THR A 140 2.10 -7.66 -11.00
C THR A 140 1.69 -7.04 -9.68
N GLY A 141 1.77 -5.71 -9.57
CA GLY A 141 1.49 -4.96 -8.35
C GLY A 141 1.44 -3.46 -8.60
N ASP A 142 1.34 -2.70 -7.53
CA ASP A 142 1.07 -1.27 -7.55
C ASP A 142 2.25 -0.47 -8.09
N ALA A 143 3.48 -0.84 -7.74
CA ALA A 143 4.65 -0.07 -8.15
C ALA A 143 4.93 -0.24 -9.64
N SER A 144 4.76 -1.45 -10.18
CA SER A 144 4.85 -1.70 -11.61
C SER A 144 3.69 -1.08 -12.40
N ALA A 145 2.48 -1.05 -11.84
CA ALA A 145 1.34 -0.36 -12.44
C ALA A 145 1.57 1.17 -12.49
N LEU A 146 2.04 1.77 -11.38
CA LEU A 146 2.46 3.17 -11.33
C LEU A 146 3.59 3.45 -12.32
N TRP A 147 4.56 2.56 -12.44
CA TRP A 147 5.69 2.71 -13.38
C TRP A 147 5.23 2.79 -14.84
N ARG A 148 4.23 1.98 -15.22
CA ARG A 148 3.64 2.04 -16.56
C ARG A 148 2.92 3.36 -16.82
N LEU A 149 2.27 3.92 -15.80
CA LEU A 149 1.56 5.20 -15.91
C LEU A 149 2.51 6.41 -15.90
N SER A 150 3.52 6.42 -15.02
CA SER A 150 4.50 7.50 -14.89
C SER A 150 5.77 7.03 -14.18
N LYS A 151 6.84 6.79 -14.95
CA LYS A 151 8.15 6.38 -14.40
C LYS A 151 8.72 7.41 -13.43
N ALA A 152 8.74 8.69 -13.84
CA ALA A 152 9.27 9.77 -13.03
C ALA A 152 8.45 9.95 -11.74
N GLY A 153 7.11 9.97 -11.84
CA GLY A 153 6.24 10.06 -10.67
C GLY A 153 6.45 8.91 -9.69
N THR A 154 6.60 7.69 -10.20
CA THR A 154 6.85 6.49 -9.39
C THR A 154 8.19 6.55 -8.66
N LEU A 155 9.27 6.95 -9.36
CA LEU A 155 10.58 7.15 -8.73
C LEU A 155 10.53 8.21 -7.64
N THR A 156 9.92 9.36 -7.93
CA THR A 156 9.76 10.44 -6.94
C THR A 156 8.96 9.98 -5.74
N LEU A 157 7.85 9.27 -5.94
CA LEU A 157 7.03 8.72 -4.87
C LEU A 157 7.89 7.80 -3.99
N ILE A 158 8.48 6.74 -4.56
CA ILE A 158 9.27 5.76 -3.80
C ILE A 158 10.42 6.45 -3.04
N ALA A 159 11.13 7.39 -3.66
CA ALA A 159 12.20 8.14 -3.01
C ALA A 159 11.69 8.96 -1.81
N VAL A 160 10.56 9.66 -1.95
CA VAL A 160 9.94 10.42 -0.85
C VAL A 160 9.49 9.51 0.27
N LEU A 161 8.84 8.39 -0.04
CA LEU A 161 8.32 7.45 0.96
C LEU A 161 9.43 6.76 1.74
N LEU A 162 10.52 6.37 1.07
CA LEU A 162 11.70 5.79 1.72
C LEU A 162 12.48 6.84 2.52
N GLY A 163 12.62 8.06 1.99
CA GLY A 163 13.25 9.18 2.68
C GLY A 163 12.52 9.54 3.98
N ALA A 164 11.18 9.60 3.94
CA ALA A 164 10.37 9.86 5.13
C ALA A 164 10.52 8.77 6.19
N ARG A 165 10.54 7.48 5.79
CA ARG A 165 10.78 6.35 6.71
C ARG A 165 12.18 6.38 7.30
N ALA A 166 13.21 6.66 6.50
CA ALA A 166 14.59 6.77 6.96
C ALA A 166 14.76 7.92 7.97
N LEU A 167 14.18 9.08 7.67
CA LEU A 167 14.19 10.22 8.59
C LEU A 167 13.49 9.89 9.91
N ALA A 168 12.32 9.25 9.85
CA ALA A 168 11.60 8.82 11.05
C ALA A 168 12.43 7.81 11.86
N LEU A 169 13.08 6.84 11.20
CA LEU A 169 13.97 5.88 11.86
C LEU A 169 15.11 6.55 12.62
N MET A 170 15.69 7.62 12.06
CA MET A 170 16.74 8.40 12.72
C MET A 170 16.23 9.17 13.96
N MET A 171 14.93 9.47 14.03
CA MET A 171 14.33 10.18 15.17
C MET A 171 13.91 9.26 16.31
N VAL A 172 13.70 7.96 16.02
CA VAL A 172 13.21 6.99 17.01
C VAL A 172 14.33 6.14 17.61
N TRP A 173 15.58 6.39 17.22
CA TRP A 173 16.77 5.67 17.66
C TRP A 173 17.51 6.43 18.76
#